data_AF-A0A962XTI5-F1
#
_entry.id   AF-A0A962XTI5-F1
#
_cell.length_a   1.000
_cell.length_b   1.000
_cell.length_c   1.000
_cell.angle_alpha   90.00
_cell.angle_beta   90.00
_cell.angle_gamma   90.00
#
_symmetry.space_group_name_H-M   'P 1'
#
loop_
_entity.id
_entity.type
_entity.pdbx_description
1 polymer ?
#
loop_
_entity_poly.entity_id
_entity_poly.type
_entity_poly.pdbx_seq_one_letter_code
_entity_poly.pdbx_strand_id
1 'polypeptide(L)'
;MNESGHIFISYKTEERELALKVRDHIQAWGYETWLDVDRLQAGTYWANHIDHALKHCRACVAVVTPHSLASRYVTNEWDLAIMQGKPLLPLMFEHTDPHYKYIDIQYIDFTSGPPDDGYARLRSRLEGLTAAQAPPRADPHADYLQSLFDRINAYLSAKLIKSLRDEQGLPDPIQLGVETTNDAVDVLFHRREQVDPLFLAGGLAEETTAEFDDFTRAFEFFDGRVLLLGEPGAGKTVTLLHFARDAIVRRRNNPDAPLPILALIPTWDAVTPVEQWIASVYGAPDNASEIMRRGHALLLLDGLDELGSEKEVRKGERIVESFDPRERFMQQLPANNQLLLTSRTREYQDVGRKIALNGAITLRSLNTDQIAHYLAAQPELLAFVESEDSLREWLDTPLLLSFFALAYESMSPGERAQLTGMLDNAGEFRATIFDSYVRERYRHEENKYRLRGEQMPMSLNELLSIMSRIALRNMVSFDRYDTTSHGAHLQPMIRQQHNAIRPDDRIHNEWGFHAETFDKAGDWRVNTMI
;
A
#
# COMPACT_ATOMS: atom_id res chain seq x y z
N MET A 1 -28.00 12.34 -32.79
CA MET A 1 -26.58 11.94 -32.81
C MET A 1 -26.33 11.26 -31.49
N ASN A 2 -26.29 9.93 -31.45
CA ASN A 2 -26.05 9.18 -30.21
C ASN A 2 -24.60 9.42 -29.80
N GLU A 3 -24.34 9.73 -28.52
CA GLU A 3 -22.99 9.84 -27.98
C GLU A 3 -22.22 8.53 -28.22
N SER A 4 -21.34 8.55 -29.22
CA SER A 4 -20.62 7.40 -29.77
C SER A 4 -19.33 7.17 -28.97
N GLY A 5 -19.47 6.57 -27.79
CA GLY A 5 -18.34 6.01 -27.05
C GLY A 5 -18.05 4.57 -27.51
N HIS A 6 -16.76 4.20 -27.57
CA HIS A 6 -16.32 2.83 -27.87
C HIS A 6 -16.59 1.89 -26.70
N ILE A 7 -16.57 0.58 -26.95
CA ILE A 7 -16.54 -0.46 -25.92
C ILE A 7 -15.09 -0.75 -25.57
N PHE A 8 -14.70 -0.52 -24.32
CA PHE A 8 -13.37 -0.84 -23.83
C PHE A 8 -13.33 -2.32 -23.47
N ILE A 9 -12.33 -3.08 -23.93
CA ILE A 9 -12.17 -4.50 -23.62
C ILE A 9 -10.90 -4.68 -22.79
N SER A 10 -11.07 -5.07 -21.53
CA SER A 10 -10.01 -5.31 -20.56
C SER A 10 -9.73 -6.81 -20.44
N TYR A 11 -8.48 -7.22 -20.58
CA TYR A 11 -8.04 -8.62 -20.59
C TYR A 11 -6.58 -8.75 -20.15
N LYS A 12 -6.14 -9.95 -19.74
CA LYS A 12 -4.73 -10.24 -19.47
C LYS A 12 -4.05 -10.73 -20.77
N THR A 13 -2.80 -10.34 -21.03
CA THR A 13 -2.10 -10.57 -22.31
C THR A 13 -2.20 -12.01 -22.84
N GLU A 14 -2.08 -12.99 -21.95
CA GLU A 14 -2.14 -14.43 -22.19
C GLU A 14 -3.51 -14.85 -22.77
N GLU A 15 -4.55 -14.06 -22.57
CA GLU A 15 -5.93 -14.27 -23.02
C GLU A 15 -6.27 -13.49 -24.29
N ARG A 16 -5.26 -12.95 -24.99
CA ARG A 16 -5.46 -12.11 -26.17
C ARG A 16 -6.37 -12.74 -27.21
N GLU A 17 -6.27 -14.05 -27.45
CA GLU A 17 -7.13 -14.73 -28.41
C GLU A 17 -8.61 -14.69 -28.01
N LEU A 18 -8.93 -14.80 -26.72
CA LEU A 18 -10.31 -14.68 -26.21
C LEU A 18 -10.81 -13.25 -26.39
N ALA A 19 -9.99 -12.26 -26.04
CA ALA A 19 -10.34 -10.85 -26.15
C ALA A 19 -10.58 -10.42 -27.61
N LEU A 20 -9.78 -10.94 -28.55
CA LEU A 20 -9.97 -10.72 -29.99
C LEU A 20 -11.30 -11.31 -30.50
N LYS A 21 -11.69 -12.51 -30.05
CA LYS A 21 -12.99 -13.09 -30.40
C LYS A 21 -14.15 -12.22 -29.90
N VAL A 22 -14.08 -11.79 -28.63
CA VAL A 22 -15.08 -10.88 -28.04
C VAL A 22 -15.18 -9.57 -28.85
N ARG A 23 -14.03 -8.99 -29.19
CA ARG A 23 -13.95 -7.79 -30.04
C ARG A 23 -14.64 -8.01 -31.38
N ASP A 24 -14.32 -9.09 -32.09
CA ASP A 24 -14.85 -9.35 -33.42
C ASP A 24 -16.38 -9.51 -33.41
N HIS A 25 -16.94 -10.15 -32.38
CA HIS A 25 -18.39 -10.21 -32.17
C HIS A 25 -19.01 -8.83 -31.92
N ILE A 26 -18.40 -8.02 -31.05
CA ILE A 26 -18.89 -6.67 -30.73
C ILE A 26 -18.84 -5.74 -31.95
N GLN A 27 -17.76 -5.82 -32.74
CA GLN A 27 -17.60 -5.08 -33.99
C GLN A 27 -18.62 -5.52 -35.05
N ALA A 28 -18.90 -6.83 -35.15
CA ALA A 28 -19.93 -7.36 -36.05
C ALA A 28 -21.35 -6.85 -35.70
N TRP A 29 -21.59 -6.45 -34.44
CA TRP A 29 -22.84 -5.80 -34.02
C TRP A 29 -22.86 -4.28 -34.27
N GLY A 30 -21.79 -3.70 -34.81
CA GLY A 30 -21.70 -2.30 -35.20
C GLY A 30 -21.19 -1.35 -34.11
N TYR A 31 -20.62 -1.87 -33.02
CA TYR A 31 -19.96 -1.05 -31.99
C TYR A 31 -18.48 -0.82 -32.32
N GLU A 32 -18.00 0.39 -32.09
CA GLU A 32 -16.55 0.65 -32.04
C GLU A 32 -15.96 0.01 -30.78
N THR A 33 -14.80 -0.60 -30.89
CA THR A 33 -14.10 -1.24 -29.77
C THR A 33 -12.72 -0.64 -29.58
N TRP A 34 -12.28 -0.58 -28.34
CA TRP A 34 -10.89 -0.32 -27.98
C TRP A 34 -10.32 -1.57 -27.31
N LEU A 35 -9.22 -2.08 -27.87
CA LEU A 35 -8.46 -3.22 -27.39
C LEU A 35 -6.98 -2.87 -27.58
N ASP A 36 -6.14 -3.16 -26.58
CA ASP A 36 -4.77 -2.65 -26.47
C ASP A 36 -3.76 -3.25 -27.46
N VAL A 37 -4.06 -3.25 -28.76
CA VAL A 37 -3.12 -3.57 -29.85
C VAL A 37 -3.44 -2.89 -31.20
N ASP A 38 -4.51 -2.11 -31.33
CA ASP A 38 -4.77 -1.39 -32.59
C ASP A 38 -3.99 -0.06 -32.63
N ARG A 39 -2.69 -0.20 -32.95
CA ARG A 39 -1.63 0.79 -33.17
C ARG A 39 -1.04 1.40 -31.90
N LEU A 40 0.27 1.26 -31.69
CA LEU A 40 1.13 2.33 -31.16
C LEU A 40 2.63 2.04 -31.43
N GLN A 41 3.29 3.03 -32.01
CA GLN A 41 4.75 3.09 -32.21
C GLN A 41 5.46 3.27 -30.86
N ALA A 42 6.63 2.66 -30.72
CA ALA A 42 7.53 2.85 -29.58
C ALA A 42 7.80 4.34 -29.32
N GLY A 43 7.49 4.83 -28.12
CA GLY A 43 7.92 6.15 -27.63
C GLY A 43 6.86 7.07 -27.03
N THR A 44 5.58 6.68 -26.92
CA THR A 44 4.53 7.50 -26.28
C THR A 44 4.04 6.92 -24.95
N TYR A 45 3.66 7.81 -24.03
CA TYR A 45 3.30 7.50 -22.63
C TYR A 45 1.98 6.71 -22.55
N TRP A 46 2.08 5.38 -22.37
CA TRP A 46 0.97 4.41 -22.43
C TRP A 46 -0.17 4.66 -21.41
N ALA A 47 0.14 4.97 -20.15
CA ALA A 47 -0.86 5.10 -19.08
C ALA A 47 -1.93 6.17 -19.34
N ASN A 48 -1.60 7.27 -20.04
CA ASN A 48 -2.53 8.36 -20.29
C ASN A 48 -3.57 8.02 -21.38
N HIS A 49 -3.23 7.13 -22.32
CA HIS A 49 -4.13 6.74 -23.40
C HIS A 49 -5.22 5.78 -22.91
N ILE A 50 -4.88 4.89 -21.98
CA ILE A 50 -5.78 3.88 -21.42
C ILE A 50 -6.81 4.54 -20.51
N ASP A 51 -6.36 5.39 -19.59
CA ASP A 51 -7.23 6.23 -18.76
C ASP A 51 -8.20 7.06 -19.62
N HIS A 52 -7.70 7.63 -20.72
CA HIS A 52 -8.52 8.43 -21.63
C HIS A 52 -9.54 7.57 -22.37
N ALA A 53 -9.14 6.42 -22.91
CA ALA A 53 -10.05 5.50 -23.59
C ALA A 53 -11.17 5.07 -22.64
N LEU A 54 -10.81 4.62 -21.45
CA LEU A 54 -11.74 4.14 -20.44
C LEU A 54 -12.69 5.24 -19.93
N LYS A 55 -12.21 6.49 -19.76
CA LYS A 55 -13.07 7.65 -19.42
C LYS A 55 -14.12 7.96 -20.51
N HIS A 56 -13.80 7.73 -21.78
CA HIS A 56 -14.69 8.04 -22.90
C HIS A 56 -15.42 6.81 -23.46
N CYS A 57 -15.24 5.64 -22.83
CA CYS A 57 -15.94 4.43 -23.24
C CYS A 57 -17.43 4.50 -22.87
N ARG A 58 -18.23 3.75 -23.61
CA ARG A 58 -19.66 3.52 -23.33
C ARG A 58 -19.85 2.45 -22.26
N ALA A 59 -19.00 1.43 -22.27
CA ALA A 59 -18.94 0.38 -21.27
C ALA A 59 -17.54 -0.26 -21.27
N CYS A 60 -17.19 -0.88 -20.16
CA CYS A 60 -16.00 -1.71 -20.01
C CYS A 60 -16.44 -3.18 -20.00
N VAL A 61 -15.97 -3.96 -20.96
CA VAL A 61 -16.12 -5.41 -21.00
C VAL A 61 -14.88 -6.03 -20.38
N ALA A 62 -15.07 -6.79 -19.30
CA ALA A 62 -14.00 -7.45 -18.56
C ALA A 62 -13.95 -8.93 -18.94
N VAL A 63 -12.82 -9.40 -19.47
CA VAL A 63 -12.54 -10.84 -19.63
C VAL A 63 -12.15 -11.37 -18.25
N VAL A 64 -12.97 -12.25 -17.68
CA VAL A 64 -12.79 -12.76 -16.32
C VAL A 64 -12.33 -14.22 -16.35
N THR A 65 -11.19 -14.43 -15.71
CA THR A 65 -10.40 -15.68 -15.60
C THR A 65 -9.58 -15.61 -14.29
N PRO A 66 -8.96 -16.72 -13.85
CA PRO A 66 -8.01 -16.68 -12.74
C PRO A 66 -6.84 -15.70 -12.98
N HIS A 67 -6.29 -15.64 -14.19
CA HIS A 67 -5.13 -14.79 -14.51
C HIS A 67 -5.46 -13.29 -14.53
N SER A 68 -6.62 -12.91 -15.08
CA SER A 68 -7.09 -11.53 -15.08
C SER A 68 -7.43 -11.03 -13.67
N LEU A 69 -8.03 -11.88 -12.82
CA LEU A 69 -8.31 -11.54 -11.42
C LEU A 69 -7.05 -11.39 -10.57
N ALA A 70 -6.02 -12.19 -10.84
CA ALA A 70 -4.73 -12.08 -10.18
C ALA A 70 -3.95 -10.82 -10.61
N SER A 71 -4.25 -10.27 -11.80
CA SER A 71 -3.58 -9.09 -12.33
C SER A 71 -4.14 -7.81 -11.73
N ARG A 72 -3.29 -7.07 -11.01
CA ARG A 72 -3.68 -5.75 -10.50
C ARG A 72 -3.85 -4.73 -11.61
N TYR A 73 -3.12 -4.85 -12.71
CA TYR A 73 -3.30 -3.96 -13.85
C TYR A 73 -4.72 -4.08 -14.44
N VAL A 74 -5.14 -5.30 -14.75
CA VAL A 74 -6.48 -5.57 -15.32
C VAL A 74 -7.58 -5.15 -14.34
N THR A 75 -7.45 -5.51 -13.06
CA THR A 75 -8.45 -5.10 -12.06
C THR A 75 -8.45 -3.60 -11.79
N ASN A 76 -7.33 -2.88 -11.99
CA ASN A 76 -7.31 -1.41 -11.90
C ASN A 76 -8.16 -0.75 -13.00
N GLU A 77 -8.17 -1.29 -14.22
CA GLU A 77 -9.03 -0.80 -15.30
C GLU A 77 -10.51 -0.99 -14.93
N TRP A 78 -10.85 -2.13 -14.33
CA TRP A 78 -12.22 -2.39 -13.87
C TRP A 78 -12.62 -1.45 -12.73
N ASP A 79 -11.73 -1.23 -11.77
CA ASP A 79 -11.91 -0.28 -10.69
C ASP A 79 -12.12 1.14 -11.24
N LEU A 80 -11.31 1.57 -12.21
CA LEU A 80 -11.45 2.87 -12.84
C LEU A 80 -12.78 3.00 -13.56
N ALA A 81 -13.24 1.94 -14.25
CA ALA A 81 -14.53 1.96 -14.95
C ALA A 81 -15.67 2.17 -13.97
N ILE A 82 -15.68 1.43 -12.85
CA ILE A 82 -16.66 1.58 -11.78
C ILE A 82 -16.62 2.99 -11.18
N MET A 83 -15.42 3.51 -10.88
CA MET A 83 -15.27 4.85 -10.29
C MET A 83 -15.81 5.94 -11.22
N GLN A 84 -15.57 5.82 -12.53
CA GLN A 84 -16.10 6.72 -13.56
C GLN A 84 -17.60 6.50 -13.88
N GLY A 85 -18.29 5.61 -13.16
CA GLY A 85 -19.69 5.30 -13.38
C GLY A 85 -19.96 4.60 -14.71
N LYS A 86 -18.94 3.96 -15.30
CA LYS A 86 -19.07 3.19 -16.53
C LYS A 86 -19.65 1.81 -16.22
N PRO A 87 -20.61 1.31 -17.02
CA PRO A 87 -21.07 -0.07 -16.90
C PRO A 87 -19.90 -1.04 -17.08
N LEU A 88 -19.63 -1.86 -16.05
CA LEU A 88 -18.72 -2.99 -16.12
C LEU A 88 -19.52 -4.25 -16.50
N LEU A 89 -19.12 -4.91 -17.59
CA LEU A 89 -19.74 -6.11 -18.14
C LEU A 89 -18.75 -7.28 -18.06
N PRO A 90 -18.71 -8.01 -16.94
CA PRO A 90 -17.75 -9.10 -16.77
C PRO A 90 -18.23 -10.39 -17.46
N LEU A 91 -17.34 -10.98 -18.26
CA LEU A 91 -17.53 -12.21 -19.03
C LEU A 91 -16.69 -13.32 -18.40
N MET A 92 -17.34 -14.28 -17.75
CA MET A 92 -16.68 -15.37 -17.04
C MET A 92 -16.33 -16.49 -18.03
N PHE A 93 -15.06 -16.63 -18.40
CA PHE A 93 -14.59 -17.67 -19.33
C PHE A 93 -14.09 -18.93 -18.63
N GLU A 94 -13.66 -18.79 -17.38
CA GLU A 94 -13.23 -19.90 -16.52
C GLU A 94 -13.90 -19.77 -15.15
N HIS A 95 -14.27 -20.89 -14.53
CA HIS A 95 -14.87 -20.86 -13.20
C HIS A 95 -13.87 -20.33 -12.18
N THR A 96 -14.16 -19.19 -11.58
CA THR A 96 -13.33 -18.57 -10.57
C THR A 96 -14.20 -17.79 -9.57
N ASP A 97 -13.73 -17.73 -8.32
CA ASP A 97 -14.39 -16.93 -7.29
C ASP A 97 -14.09 -15.46 -7.56
N PRO A 98 -15.11 -14.62 -7.82
CA PRO A 98 -14.86 -13.22 -8.05
C PRO A 98 -14.33 -12.55 -6.77
N HIS A 99 -13.40 -11.61 -6.95
CA HIS A 99 -12.92 -10.77 -5.86
C HIS A 99 -14.11 -10.04 -5.20
N TYR A 100 -14.11 -9.94 -3.87
CA TYR A 100 -15.26 -9.45 -3.09
C TYR A 100 -15.82 -8.09 -3.54
N LYS A 101 -14.98 -7.20 -4.10
CA LYS A 101 -15.39 -5.88 -4.62
C LYS A 101 -16.27 -5.96 -5.88
N TYR A 102 -16.30 -7.10 -6.55
CA TYR A 102 -17.11 -7.35 -7.74
C TYR A 102 -18.28 -8.32 -7.48
N ILE A 103 -18.44 -8.82 -6.25
CA ILE A 103 -19.43 -9.88 -5.94
C ILE A 103 -20.88 -9.48 -6.24
N ASP A 104 -21.18 -8.17 -6.10
CA ASP A 104 -22.50 -7.59 -6.37
C ASP A 104 -22.72 -7.31 -7.88
N ILE A 105 -21.73 -7.56 -8.74
CA ILE A 105 -21.80 -7.36 -10.18
C ILE A 105 -22.22 -8.64 -10.87
N GLN A 106 -23.26 -8.57 -11.71
CA GLN A 106 -23.75 -9.76 -12.42
C GLN A 106 -22.85 -10.12 -13.62
N TYR A 107 -22.35 -11.37 -13.62
CA TYR A 107 -21.52 -11.93 -14.69
C TYR A 107 -22.32 -12.52 -15.85
N ILE A 108 -21.74 -12.47 -17.05
CA ILE A 108 -22.18 -13.26 -18.20
C ILE A 108 -21.34 -14.52 -18.22
N ASP A 109 -21.99 -15.66 -17.97
CA ASP A 109 -21.32 -16.94 -17.93
C ASP A 109 -21.03 -17.48 -19.34
N PHE A 110 -19.75 -17.77 -19.63
CA PHE A 110 -19.25 -18.51 -20.80
C PHE A 110 -18.63 -19.86 -20.42
N THR A 111 -18.57 -20.19 -19.12
CA THR A 111 -18.06 -21.48 -18.61
C THR A 111 -19.06 -22.61 -18.84
N SER A 112 -20.34 -22.28 -18.92
CA SER A 112 -21.43 -23.23 -19.11
C SER A 112 -22.22 -22.97 -20.40
N GLY A 113 -22.48 -24.04 -21.15
CA GLY A 113 -23.28 -24.01 -22.38
C GLY A 113 -22.52 -23.53 -23.64
N PRO A 114 -23.22 -23.41 -24.79
CA PRO A 114 -22.62 -22.93 -26.03
C PRO A 114 -22.19 -21.45 -25.92
N PRO A 115 -21.01 -21.07 -26.46
CA PRO A 115 -20.53 -19.67 -26.43
C PRO A 115 -21.51 -18.65 -27.03
N ASP A 116 -22.30 -19.06 -28.04
CA ASP A 116 -23.30 -18.21 -28.69
C ASP A 116 -24.35 -17.66 -27.72
N ASP A 117 -24.70 -18.41 -26.68
CA ASP A 117 -25.64 -17.94 -25.64
C ASP A 117 -25.03 -16.81 -24.81
N GLY A 118 -23.73 -16.92 -24.47
CA GLY A 118 -22.98 -15.88 -23.80
C GLY A 118 -22.91 -14.60 -24.64
N TYR A 119 -22.63 -14.74 -25.93
CA TYR A 119 -22.63 -13.61 -26.87
C TYR A 119 -24.01 -12.97 -27.04
N ALA A 120 -25.08 -13.76 -27.09
CA ALA A 120 -26.46 -13.24 -27.14
C ALA A 120 -26.81 -12.44 -25.87
N ARG A 121 -26.41 -12.92 -24.69
CA ARG A 121 -26.56 -12.19 -23.41
C ARG A 121 -25.76 -10.89 -23.42
N LEU A 122 -24.51 -10.91 -23.89
CA LEU A 122 -23.66 -9.71 -24.00
C LEU A 122 -24.27 -8.67 -24.93
N ARG A 123 -24.74 -9.10 -26.11
CA ARG A 123 -25.43 -8.22 -27.06
C ARG A 123 -26.65 -7.57 -26.43
N SER A 124 -27.50 -8.36 -25.77
CA SER A 124 -28.69 -7.85 -25.08
C SER A 124 -28.34 -6.81 -24.00
N ARG A 125 -27.26 -7.03 -23.25
CA ARG A 125 -26.75 -6.03 -22.28
C ARG A 125 -26.33 -4.75 -22.96
N LEU A 126 -25.52 -4.83 -24.01
CA LEU A 126 -25.01 -3.67 -24.76
C LEU A 126 -26.12 -2.85 -25.44
N GLU A 127 -27.14 -3.53 -25.98
CA GLU A 127 -28.34 -2.90 -26.55
C GLU A 127 -29.17 -2.21 -25.46
N GLY A 128 -29.25 -2.83 -24.27
CA GLY A 128 -29.91 -2.28 -23.08
C GLY A 128 -29.20 -1.09 -22.44
N LEU A 129 -27.94 -0.81 -22.81
CA LEU A 129 -27.21 0.40 -22.40
C LEU A 129 -27.73 1.64 -23.15
N THR A 130 -29.01 1.97 -23.08
CA THR A 130 -29.49 3.28 -23.56
C THR A 130 -29.17 4.38 -22.55
N ALA A 131 -28.96 5.60 -23.04
CA ALA A 131 -28.39 6.73 -22.31
C ALA A 131 -28.94 6.88 -20.88
N ALA A 132 -28.02 6.90 -19.91
CA ALA A 132 -28.24 7.17 -18.49
C ALA A 132 -29.30 6.28 -17.81
N GLN A 133 -29.01 4.99 -17.61
CA GLN A 133 -29.46 4.37 -16.38
C GLN A 133 -28.75 5.09 -15.23
N ALA A 134 -29.50 5.90 -14.47
CA ALA A 134 -28.99 6.57 -13.29
C ALA A 134 -28.32 5.53 -12.38
N PRO A 135 -27.13 5.84 -11.80
CA PRO A 135 -26.45 4.90 -10.94
C PRO A 135 -27.42 4.40 -9.85
N PRO A 136 -27.38 3.11 -9.49
CA PRO A 136 -28.19 2.56 -8.42
C PRO A 136 -27.94 3.41 -7.18
N ARG A 137 -28.97 4.13 -6.72
CA ARG A 137 -28.96 5.09 -5.59
C ARG A 137 -27.62 5.80 -5.39
N ALA A 138 -27.44 6.96 -6.03
CA ALA A 138 -26.22 7.77 -5.89
C ALA A 138 -25.76 7.86 -4.43
N ASP A 139 -24.53 7.39 -4.16
CA ASP A 139 -23.93 7.44 -2.83
C ASP A 139 -23.77 8.91 -2.41
N PRO A 140 -24.30 9.34 -1.24
CA PRO A 140 -24.12 10.71 -0.75
C PRO A 140 -22.66 11.11 -0.55
N HIS A 141 -21.74 10.14 -0.48
CA HIS A 141 -20.30 10.34 -0.32
C HIS A 141 -19.50 10.13 -1.62
N ALA A 142 -20.16 10.16 -2.78
CA ALA A 142 -19.54 9.98 -4.09
C ALA A 142 -18.25 10.83 -4.30
N ASP A 143 -18.32 12.13 -4.03
CA ASP A 143 -17.19 13.05 -4.26
C ASP A 143 -16.02 12.77 -3.31
N TYR A 144 -16.33 12.37 -2.07
CA TYR A 144 -15.35 11.93 -1.09
C TYR A 144 -14.63 10.67 -1.55
N LEU A 145 -15.40 9.65 -1.97
CA LEU A 145 -14.86 8.37 -2.45
C LEU A 145 -13.97 8.56 -3.67
N GLN A 146 -14.38 9.40 -4.63
CA GLN A 146 -13.57 9.74 -5.79
C GLN A 146 -12.25 10.41 -5.38
N SER A 147 -12.33 11.42 -4.51
CA SER A 147 -11.15 12.16 -4.02
C SER A 147 -10.20 11.27 -3.21
N LEU A 148 -10.72 10.32 -2.42
CA LEU A 148 -9.92 9.35 -1.70
C LEU A 148 -9.25 8.34 -2.65
N PHE A 149 -9.99 7.82 -3.62
CA PHE A 149 -9.47 6.91 -4.65
C PHE A 149 -8.32 7.54 -5.45
N ASP A 150 -8.51 8.79 -5.90
CA ASP A 150 -7.49 9.51 -6.66
C ASP A 150 -6.24 9.79 -5.83
N ARG A 151 -6.39 10.13 -4.54
CA ARG A 151 -5.25 10.30 -3.62
C ARG A 151 -4.49 8.99 -3.40
N ILE A 152 -5.20 7.88 -3.19
CA ILE A 152 -4.60 6.56 -3.00
C ILE A 152 -3.85 6.13 -4.27
N ASN A 153 -4.46 6.27 -5.45
CA ASN A 153 -3.81 5.92 -6.71
C ASN A 153 -2.63 6.84 -7.02
N ALA A 154 -2.72 8.13 -6.71
CA ALA A 154 -1.58 9.04 -6.82
C ALA A 154 -0.42 8.61 -5.90
N TYR A 155 -0.73 8.19 -4.67
CA TYR A 155 0.28 7.68 -3.74
C TYR A 155 0.90 6.36 -4.23
N LEU A 156 0.08 5.37 -4.56
CA LEU A 156 0.53 4.07 -5.05
C LEU A 156 1.34 4.22 -6.35
N SER A 157 0.90 5.05 -7.29
CA SER A 157 1.63 5.29 -8.54
C SER A 157 2.92 6.11 -8.38
N ALA A 158 3.04 6.90 -7.30
CA ALA A 158 4.24 7.68 -6.99
C ALA A 158 5.28 6.90 -6.16
N LYS A 159 4.82 5.97 -5.31
CA LYS A 159 5.65 5.14 -4.42
C LYS A 159 6.00 3.77 -4.98
N LEU A 160 5.13 3.15 -5.79
CA LEU A 160 5.50 1.97 -6.57
C LEU A 160 6.46 2.46 -7.66
N ILE A 161 7.73 2.17 -7.46
CA ILE A 161 8.78 2.45 -8.43
C ILE A 161 8.38 1.72 -9.73
N LYS A 162 8.14 2.49 -10.79
CA LYS A 162 7.71 2.02 -12.13
C LYS A 162 8.83 1.30 -12.92
N SER A 163 9.71 0.53 -12.27
CA SER A 163 10.89 -0.07 -12.92
C SER A 163 10.73 -1.52 -13.37
N LEU A 164 9.81 -2.30 -12.80
CA LEU A 164 9.60 -3.68 -13.28
C LEU A 164 8.43 -3.75 -14.23
N ARG A 165 8.65 -3.15 -15.39
CA ARG A 165 7.76 -3.21 -16.53
C ARG A 165 7.68 -4.65 -17.04
N ASP A 166 6.51 -5.29 -16.99
CA ASP A 166 6.25 -6.55 -17.67
C ASP A 166 6.54 -6.46 -19.20
N GLU A 167 6.37 -7.55 -19.94
CA GLU A 167 6.57 -7.58 -21.40
C GLU A 167 5.74 -6.51 -22.16
N GLN A 168 4.77 -5.88 -21.50
CA GLN A 168 3.92 -4.80 -22.00
C GLN A 168 4.29 -3.41 -21.46
N GLY A 169 5.27 -3.27 -20.57
CA GLY A 169 5.71 -1.98 -20.07
C GLY A 169 5.15 -1.56 -18.70
N LEU A 170 4.47 -2.46 -17.95
CA LEU A 170 3.65 -2.12 -16.78
C LEU A 170 4.15 -2.80 -15.48
N PRO A 171 4.18 -2.08 -14.34
CA PRO A 171 4.62 -2.67 -13.07
C PRO A 171 3.57 -3.62 -12.47
N ASP A 172 3.94 -4.88 -12.23
CA ASP A 172 3.12 -5.82 -11.46
C ASP A 172 3.45 -5.69 -9.96
N PRO A 173 2.47 -5.48 -9.06
CA PRO A 173 2.74 -5.35 -7.64
C PRO A 173 3.11 -6.71 -7.02
N ILE A 174 3.99 -6.67 -6.02
CA ILE A 174 4.38 -7.85 -5.24
C ILE A 174 3.15 -8.37 -4.48
N GLN A 175 2.72 -9.60 -4.75
CA GLN A 175 1.75 -10.29 -3.91
C GLN A 175 2.42 -10.65 -2.58
N LEU A 176 1.77 -10.32 -1.46
CA LEU A 176 2.32 -10.51 -0.12
C LEU A 176 1.67 -11.70 0.56
N GLY A 177 2.48 -12.57 1.17
CA GLY A 177 2.00 -13.70 1.97
C GLY A 177 1.49 -13.24 3.34
N VAL A 178 0.43 -13.86 3.84
CA VAL A 178 -0.27 -13.43 5.05
C VAL A 178 -0.51 -14.58 6.02
N GLU A 179 -0.24 -14.36 7.31
CA GLU A 179 -0.50 -15.30 8.42
C GLU A 179 -1.31 -14.65 9.54
N THR A 180 -2.01 -15.45 10.34
CA THR A 180 -2.76 -14.95 11.50
C THR A 180 -2.16 -15.35 12.83
N THR A 181 -2.18 -14.44 13.80
CA THR A 181 -1.85 -14.76 15.20
C THR A 181 -2.97 -14.28 16.13
N ASN A 182 -3.47 -15.17 16.99
CA ASN A 182 -4.57 -14.89 17.93
C ASN A 182 -4.08 -14.35 19.29
N ASP A 183 -2.78 -14.41 19.55
CA ASP A 183 -2.13 -14.03 20.81
C ASP A 183 -2.02 -12.50 20.99
N ALA A 184 -1.94 -11.76 19.89
CA ALA A 184 -1.74 -10.31 19.86
C ALA A 184 -2.98 -9.50 20.28
N VAL A 185 -4.20 -10.07 20.26
CA VAL A 185 -5.45 -9.34 20.50
C VAL A 185 -6.27 -9.93 21.66
N ASP A 186 -7.13 -9.12 22.26
CA ASP A 186 -8.04 -9.57 23.31
C ASP A 186 -9.32 -10.13 22.68
N VAL A 187 -9.33 -11.45 22.44
CA VAL A 187 -10.41 -12.20 21.74
C VAL A 187 -11.74 -12.20 22.53
N LEU A 188 -11.80 -11.57 23.70
CA LEU A 188 -12.96 -11.59 24.59
C LEU A 188 -14.22 -10.88 24.04
N PHE A 189 -14.13 -10.13 22.94
CA PHE A 189 -15.26 -9.38 22.36
C PHE A 189 -15.72 -9.97 21.01
N HIS A 190 -16.43 -11.10 21.04
CA HIS A 190 -17.65 -11.40 20.24
C HIS A 190 -17.91 -12.88 19.86
N ARG A 191 -17.02 -13.83 20.12
CA ARG A 191 -17.39 -15.26 19.97
C ARG A 191 -18.13 -15.81 21.20
N ARG A 192 -19.42 -15.52 21.31
CA ARG A 192 -20.33 -16.31 22.16
C ARG A 192 -21.22 -17.30 21.40
N GLU A 193 -21.16 -17.36 20.07
CA GLU A 193 -22.07 -18.24 19.31
C GLU A 193 -21.45 -19.41 18.53
N GLN A 194 -20.12 -19.60 18.51
CA GLN A 194 -19.52 -20.78 17.81
C GLN A 194 -18.27 -21.38 18.48
N VAL A 195 -18.13 -21.30 19.79
CA VAL A 195 -17.18 -22.18 20.50
C VAL A 195 -18.01 -23.10 21.37
N ASP A 196 -18.08 -24.38 20.98
CA ASP A 196 -18.73 -25.42 21.76
C ASP A 196 -18.12 -25.43 23.18
N PRO A 197 -18.93 -25.27 24.24
CA PRO A 197 -18.45 -25.23 25.62
C PRO A 197 -17.57 -26.41 26.04
N LEU A 198 -17.65 -27.55 25.34
CA LEU A 198 -16.76 -28.70 25.55
C LEU A 198 -15.27 -28.38 25.25
N PHE A 199 -14.96 -27.50 24.31
CA PHE A 199 -13.57 -27.12 23.98
C PHE A 199 -12.98 -26.12 24.97
N LEU A 200 -13.83 -25.24 25.54
CA LEU A 200 -13.44 -24.32 26.62
C LEU A 200 -13.14 -25.05 27.94
N ALA A 201 -13.80 -26.18 28.20
CA ALA A 201 -13.60 -26.96 29.41
C ALA A 201 -12.30 -27.80 29.41
N GLY A 202 -11.67 -28.00 28.25
CA GLY A 202 -10.50 -28.88 28.08
C GLY A 202 -9.13 -28.21 28.03
N GLY A 203 -9.05 -26.87 28.09
CA GLY A 203 -7.78 -26.15 27.95
C GLY A 203 -7.17 -26.17 26.54
N LEU A 204 -7.97 -26.53 25.53
CA LEU A 204 -7.57 -26.61 24.11
C LEU A 204 -8.11 -25.40 23.32
N ALA A 205 -7.87 -24.19 23.81
CA ALA A 205 -7.80 -23.04 22.90
C ALA A 205 -6.41 -23.09 22.25
N GLU A 206 -6.17 -24.13 21.44
CA GLU A 206 -4.94 -24.25 20.68
C GLU A 206 -4.83 -23.06 19.70
N GLU A 207 -3.64 -22.47 19.71
CA GLU A 207 -3.14 -21.46 18.79
C GLU A 207 -3.34 -21.91 17.34
N THR A 208 -4.52 -21.61 16.78
CA THR A 208 -4.79 -21.94 15.37
C THR A 208 -4.21 -20.84 14.51
N THR A 209 -2.97 -21.02 14.06
CA THR A 209 -2.38 -20.26 12.95
C THR A 209 -3.02 -20.73 11.65
N ALA A 210 -3.68 -19.83 10.93
CA ALA A 210 -4.19 -20.06 9.59
C ALA A 210 -3.40 -19.20 8.58
N GLU A 211 -3.06 -19.80 7.44
CA GLU A 211 -2.44 -19.11 6.32
C GLU A 211 -3.53 -18.65 5.34
N PHE A 212 -3.35 -17.45 4.79
CA PHE A 212 -4.27 -16.87 3.81
C PHE A 212 -3.48 -16.31 2.62
N ASP A 213 -3.93 -16.67 1.41
CA ASP A 213 -3.39 -16.11 0.17
C ASP A 213 -4.06 -14.77 -0.21
N ASP A 214 -5.15 -14.42 0.47
CA ASP A 214 -5.91 -13.18 0.28
C ASP A 214 -6.17 -12.49 1.61
N PHE A 215 -5.66 -11.26 1.73
CA PHE A 215 -5.86 -10.40 2.89
C PHE A 215 -7.35 -10.14 3.20
N THR A 216 -8.20 -10.07 2.18
CA THR A 216 -9.63 -9.84 2.37
C THR A 216 -10.28 -10.99 3.13
N ARG A 217 -10.01 -12.23 2.71
CA ARG A 217 -10.52 -13.43 3.39
C ARG A 217 -10.07 -13.46 4.85
N ALA A 218 -8.81 -13.10 5.10
CA ALA A 218 -8.29 -13.00 6.45
C ALA A 218 -8.99 -11.89 7.26
N PHE A 219 -9.28 -10.74 6.64
CA PHE A 219 -10.01 -9.63 7.29
C PHE A 219 -11.46 -10.02 7.63
N GLU A 220 -12.14 -10.71 6.72
CA GLU A 220 -13.51 -11.22 6.92
C GLU A 220 -13.56 -12.34 7.97
N PHE A 221 -12.55 -13.21 8.01
CA PHE A 221 -12.41 -14.25 9.05
C PHE A 221 -12.40 -13.67 10.47
N PHE A 222 -11.90 -12.45 10.64
CA PHE A 222 -11.90 -11.71 11.89
C PHE A 222 -13.04 -10.68 12.01
N ASP A 223 -14.14 -10.86 11.27
CA ASP A 223 -15.32 -9.98 11.30
C ASP A 223 -14.98 -8.49 11.11
N GLY A 224 -13.93 -8.22 10.33
CA GLY A 224 -13.54 -6.88 9.91
C GLY A 224 -12.95 -5.98 10.99
N ARG A 225 -12.39 -6.52 12.09
CA ARG A 225 -11.63 -5.75 13.09
C ARG A 225 -10.26 -6.39 13.34
N VAL A 226 -9.23 -5.86 12.66
CA VAL A 226 -7.93 -6.51 12.53
C VAL A 226 -6.76 -5.57 12.82
N LEU A 227 -5.75 -6.11 13.51
CA LEU A 227 -4.41 -5.55 13.61
C LEU A 227 -3.51 -6.14 12.51
N LEU A 228 -2.96 -5.30 11.63
CA LEU A 228 -1.97 -5.68 10.63
C LEU A 228 -0.56 -5.41 11.14
N LEU A 229 0.18 -6.48 11.38
CA LEU A 229 1.56 -6.53 11.85
C LEU A 229 2.51 -6.87 10.70
N GLY A 230 3.80 -6.63 10.95
CA GLY A 230 4.87 -6.94 10.02
C GLY A 230 6.11 -6.09 10.28
N GLU A 231 7.23 -6.54 9.72
CA GLU A 231 8.52 -5.86 9.83
C GLU A 231 8.54 -4.50 9.09
N PRO A 232 9.52 -3.63 9.38
CA PRO A 232 9.76 -2.42 8.59
C PRO A 232 9.93 -2.77 7.10
N GLY A 233 9.19 -2.09 6.22
CA GLY A 233 9.26 -2.35 4.78
C GLY A 233 8.48 -3.59 4.29
N ALA A 234 7.80 -4.34 5.17
CA ALA A 234 6.99 -5.51 4.80
C ALA A 234 5.74 -5.20 3.95
N GLY A 235 5.40 -3.92 3.74
CA GLY A 235 4.29 -3.52 2.88
C GLY A 235 2.97 -3.21 3.59
N LYS A 236 2.93 -3.08 4.93
CA LYS A 236 1.71 -2.78 5.72
C LYS A 236 0.86 -1.63 5.14
N THR A 237 1.46 -0.46 4.93
CA THR A 237 0.79 0.70 4.33
C THR A 237 0.29 0.40 2.92
N VAL A 238 1.05 -0.34 2.11
CA VAL A 238 0.67 -0.70 0.74
C VAL A 238 -0.54 -1.65 0.75
N THR A 239 -0.53 -2.67 1.62
CA THR A 239 -1.67 -3.58 1.84
C THR A 239 -2.91 -2.81 2.29
N LEU A 240 -2.78 -1.92 3.27
CA LEU A 240 -3.89 -1.08 3.76
C LEU A 240 -4.46 -0.20 2.65
N LEU A 241 -3.61 0.42 1.83
CA LEU A 241 -4.05 1.30 0.73
C LEU A 241 -4.72 0.53 -0.41
N HIS A 242 -4.23 -0.66 -0.77
CA HIS A 242 -4.93 -1.54 -1.71
C HIS A 242 -6.28 -1.96 -1.16
N PHE A 243 -6.36 -2.38 0.10
CA PHE A 243 -7.61 -2.73 0.75
C PHE A 243 -8.58 -1.54 0.82
N ALA A 244 -8.09 -0.33 1.11
CA ALA A 244 -8.86 0.90 1.11
C ALA A 244 -9.45 1.19 -0.28
N ARG A 245 -8.64 1.04 -1.33
CA ARG A 245 -9.07 1.22 -2.72
C ARG A 245 -10.17 0.24 -3.10
N ASP A 246 -10.01 -1.03 -2.75
CA ASP A 246 -11.00 -2.07 -3.02
C ASP A 246 -12.31 -1.83 -2.24
N ALA A 247 -12.22 -1.34 -1.00
CA ALA A 247 -13.38 -0.94 -0.21
C ALA A 247 -14.13 0.27 -0.81
N ILE A 248 -13.42 1.24 -1.39
CA ILE A 248 -14.03 2.38 -2.10
C ILE A 248 -14.84 1.88 -3.30
N VAL A 249 -14.26 0.99 -4.11
CA VAL A 249 -14.93 0.39 -5.28
C VAL A 249 -16.16 -0.42 -4.84
N ARG A 250 -16.05 -1.20 -3.78
CA ARG A 250 -17.21 -1.93 -3.20
C ARG A 250 -18.32 -0.98 -2.79
N ARG A 251 -18.00 0.08 -2.03
CA ARG A 251 -18.96 1.10 -1.59
C ARG A 251 -19.62 1.81 -2.76
N ARG A 252 -18.86 2.07 -3.84
CA ARG A 252 -19.39 2.68 -5.07
C ARG A 252 -20.48 1.84 -5.73
N ASN A 253 -20.36 0.52 -5.68
CA ASN A 253 -21.36 -0.42 -6.20
C ASN A 253 -22.50 -0.71 -5.20
N ASN A 254 -22.21 -0.59 -3.90
CA ASN A 254 -23.13 -0.89 -2.82
C ASN A 254 -23.14 0.26 -1.78
N PRO A 255 -24.07 1.23 -1.90
CA PRO A 255 -24.21 2.36 -0.98
C PRO A 255 -24.64 2.01 0.46
N ASP A 256 -24.73 0.74 0.82
CA ASP A 256 -24.93 0.28 2.20
C ASP A 256 -23.65 -0.33 2.81
N ALA A 257 -22.63 -0.63 1.99
CA ALA A 257 -21.33 -1.11 2.48
C ALA A 257 -20.64 -0.08 3.38
N PRO A 258 -19.73 -0.46 4.29
CA PRO A 258 -19.07 0.52 5.17
C PRO A 258 -18.31 1.61 4.40
N LEU A 259 -18.39 2.86 4.87
CA LEU A 259 -17.66 3.98 4.28
C LEU A 259 -16.19 3.94 4.71
N PRO A 260 -15.22 3.77 3.80
CA PRO A 260 -13.80 3.75 4.15
C PRO A 260 -13.32 5.14 4.58
N ILE A 261 -12.69 5.25 5.74
CA ILE A 261 -12.06 6.47 6.27
C ILE A 261 -10.60 6.18 6.58
N LEU A 262 -9.70 6.79 5.80
CA LEU A 262 -8.25 6.68 5.96
C LEU A 262 -7.71 7.77 6.87
N ALA A 263 -6.98 7.38 7.91
CA ALA A 263 -6.30 8.29 8.83
C ALA A 263 -4.87 7.82 9.14
N LEU A 264 -3.93 8.76 9.12
CA LEU A 264 -2.54 8.50 9.49
C LEU A 264 -2.35 8.79 10.96
N ILE A 265 -2.22 7.75 11.78
CA ILE A 265 -2.09 7.84 13.24
C ILE A 265 -0.99 8.82 13.70
N PRO A 266 0.16 8.97 13.03
CA PRO A 266 1.18 9.96 13.42
C PRO A 266 0.67 11.41 13.52
N THR A 267 -0.43 11.71 12.84
CA THR A 267 -1.06 13.05 12.86
C THR A 267 -1.91 13.31 14.10
N TRP A 268 -2.14 12.29 14.93
CA TRP A 268 -2.89 12.43 16.17
C TRP A 268 -2.06 13.11 17.26
N ASP A 269 -2.62 14.17 17.84
CA ASP A 269 -1.95 14.98 18.85
C ASP A 269 -1.83 14.29 20.22
N ALA A 270 -2.50 13.15 20.42
CA ALA A 270 -2.65 12.42 21.68
C ALA A 270 -3.49 13.14 22.76
N VAL A 271 -4.26 14.15 22.36
CA VAL A 271 -5.12 14.97 23.23
C VAL A 271 -6.56 14.95 22.72
N THR A 272 -6.76 15.19 21.43
CA THR A 272 -8.07 15.18 20.78
C THR A 272 -8.67 13.77 20.86
N PRO A 273 -9.95 13.60 21.23
CA PRO A 273 -10.60 12.28 21.22
C PRO A 273 -10.47 11.60 19.85
N VAL A 274 -10.17 10.30 19.82
CA VAL A 274 -9.84 9.58 18.57
C VAL A 274 -10.96 9.70 17.53
N GLU A 275 -12.24 9.58 17.92
CA GLU A 275 -13.38 9.78 17.01
C GLU A 275 -13.37 11.19 16.37
N GLN A 276 -13.10 12.22 17.18
CA GLN A 276 -13.07 13.60 16.70
C GLN A 276 -11.86 13.84 15.79
N TRP A 277 -10.71 13.26 16.12
CA TRP A 277 -9.52 13.34 15.29
C TRP A 277 -9.76 12.65 13.93
N ILE A 278 -10.31 11.43 13.90
CA ILE A 278 -10.66 10.72 12.66
C ILE A 278 -11.63 11.57 11.81
N ALA A 279 -12.63 12.20 12.42
CA ALA A 279 -13.57 13.06 11.69
C ALA A 279 -12.93 14.36 11.17
N SER A 280 -11.78 14.77 11.71
CA SER A 280 -11.06 15.99 11.33
C SER A 280 -9.96 15.77 10.29
N VAL A 281 -9.66 14.52 9.92
CA VAL A 281 -8.58 14.25 8.97
C VAL A 281 -8.90 14.84 7.61
N TYR A 282 -7.85 15.20 6.87
CA TYR A 282 -7.99 15.90 5.61
C TYR A 282 -8.90 15.15 4.61
N GLY A 283 -10.00 15.80 4.25
CA GLY A 283 -10.98 15.29 3.31
C GLY A 283 -11.95 14.26 3.89
N ALA A 284 -12.01 14.05 5.22
CA ALA A 284 -13.08 13.25 5.82
C ALA A 284 -14.47 13.87 5.54
N PRO A 285 -15.54 13.05 5.45
CA PRO A 285 -16.91 13.57 5.34
C PRO A 285 -17.31 14.41 6.56
N ASP A 286 -18.08 15.48 6.35
CA ASP A 286 -18.55 16.36 7.44
C ASP A 286 -19.35 15.60 8.52
N ASN A 287 -20.03 14.52 8.14
CA ASN A 287 -20.80 13.66 9.03
C ASN A 287 -20.03 12.40 9.49
N ALA A 288 -18.71 12.34 9.34
CA ALA A 288 -17.88 11.17 9.69
C ALA A 288 -18.15 10.64 11.11
N SER A 289 -18.26 11.53 12.11
CA SER A 289 -18.58 11.11 13.49
C SER A 289 -19.94 10.42 13.59
N GLU A 290 -20.95 10.87 12.85
CA GLU A 290 -22.27 10.23 12.83
C GLU A 290 -22.21 8.85 12.16
N ILE A 291 -21.47 8.72 11.07
CA ILE A 291 -21.25 7.44 10.37
C ILE A 291 -20.57 6.43 11.32
N MET A 292 -19.52 6.87 12.03
CA MET A 292 -18.82 6.05 13.01
C MET A 292 -19.72 5.62 14.16
N ARG A 293 -20.52 6.53 14.74
CA ARG A 293 -21.44 6.18 15.84
C ARG A 293 -22.50 5.17 15.44
N ARG A 294 -22.93 5.18 14.17
CA ARG A 294 -23.89 4.19 13.64
C ARG A 294 -23.24 2.86 13.25
N GLY A 295 -21.91 2.74 13.27
CA GLY A 295 -21.20 1.52 12.89
C GLY A 295 -21.08 1.29 11.38
N HIS A 296 -21.24 2.34 10.57
CA HIS A 296 -21.19 2.25 9.11
C HIS A 296 -19.84 2.68 8.52
N ALA A 297 -18.78 2.81 9.33
CA ALA A 297 -17.45 3.13 8.84
C ALA A 297 -16.55 1.89 8.74
N LEU A 298 -15.66 1.91 7.76
CA LEU A 298 -14.44 1.11 7.73
C LEU A 298 -13.27 2.04 8.05
N LEU A 299 -12.72 1.92 9.26
CA LEU A 299 -11.62 2.74 9.73
C LEU A 299 -10.29 2.12 9.28
N LEU A 300 -9.49 2.88 8.54
CA LEU A 300 -8.19 2.46 8.01
C LEU A 300 -7.13 3.34 8.68
N LEU A 301 -6.52 2.83 9.74
CA LEU A 301 -5.65 3.60 10.62
C LEU A 301 -4.20 3.11 10.46
N ASP A 302 -3.33 3.94 9.90
CA ASP A 302 -1.96 3.56 9.55
C ASP A 302 -0.93 4.17 10.53
N GLY A 303 -0.01 3.35 11.03
CA GLY A 303 1.21 3.76 11.73
C GLY A 303 1.08 3.94 13.24
N LEU A 304 0.54 2.95 13.98
CA LEU A 304 0.45 3.05 15.45
C LEU A 304 1.83 3.19 16.10
N ASP A 305 2.84 2.48 15.57
CA ASP A 305 4.21 2.47 16.07
C ASP A 305 4.89 3.86 16.02
N GLU A 306 4.44 4.73 15.13
CA GLU A 306 5.02 6.06 14.90
C GLU A 306 4.63 7.10 15.95
N LEU A 307 3.66 6.81 16.83
CA LEU A 307 3.32 7.70 17.96
C LEU A 307 4.46 7.81 19.00
N GLY A 308 5.42 6.87 18.96
CA GLY A 308 6.43 6.70 19.99
C GLY A 308 5.87 6.08 21.26
N SER A 309 6.77 5.71 22.18
CA SER A 309 6.42 5.03 23.43
C SER A 309 6.11 5.96 24.60
N GLU A 310 6.37 7.26 24.47
CA GLU A 310 6.18 8.20 25.58
C GLU A 310 5.91 9.63 25.09
N LYS A 311 4.78 10.20 25.52
CA LYS A 311 4.45 11.62 25.40
C LYS A 311 4.29 12.25 26.77
N GLU A 312 4.67 13.52 26.84
CA GLU A 312 4.60 14.30 28.06
C GLU A 312 3.61 15.45 27.93
N VAL A 313 2.81 15.67 28.97
CA VAL A 313 2.04 16.89 29.13
C VAL A 313 2.84 17.84 30.00
N ARG A 314 3.08 19.06 29.51
CA ARG A 314 3.85 20.09 30.21
C ARG A 314 2.97 21.28 30.58
N LYS A 315 3.20 21.84 31.77
CA LYS A 315 2.62 23.11 32.22
C LYS A 315 3.76 24.06 32.60
N GLY A 316 4.17 24.90 31.65
CA GLY A 316 5.45 25.62 31.72
C GLY A 316 6.61 24.62 31.55
N GLU A 317 7.63 24.71 32.39
CA GLU A 317 8.80 23.82 32.37
C GLU A 317 8.55 22.46 33.06
N ARG A 318 7.41 22.31 33.75
CA ARG A 318 7.11 21.12 34.56
C ARG A 318 6.31 20.09 33.76
N ILE A 319 6.80 18.84 33.77
CA ILE A 319 6.07 17.66 33.32
C ILE A 319 4.99 17.33 34.36
N VAL A 320 3.73 17.30 33.93
CA VAL A 320 2.58 17.01 34.80
C VAL A 320 2.05 15.60 34.59
N GLU A 321 2.29 15.00 33.43
CA GLU A 321 1.90 13.65 33.08
C GLU A 321 2.89 13.12 32.03
N SER A 322 3.24 11.84 32.14
CA SER A 322 3.88 11.08 31.07
C SER A 322 3.07 9.81 30.82
N PHE A 323 2.84 9.47 29.57
CA PHE A 323 2.02 8.34 29.17
C PHE A 323 2.46 7.76 27.81
N ASP A 324 2.14 6.50 27.56
CA ASP A 324 2.29 5.90 26.24
C ASP A 324 1.10 6.33 25.35
N PRO A 325 1.32 7.13 24.29
CA PRO A 325 0.24 7.57 23.42
C PRO A 325 -0.43 6.40 22.68
N ARG A 326 0.29 5.31 22.40
CA ARG A 326 -0.27 4.13 21.72
C ARG A 326 -1.33 3.47 22.59
N GLU A 327 -1.04 3.31 23.88
CA GLU A 327 -2.00 2.77 24.85
C GLU A 327 -3.28 3.62 24.90
N ARG A 328 -3.11 4.95 25.01
CA ARG A 328 -4.23 5.90 25.05
C ARG A 328 -5.04 5.89 23.75
N PHE A 329 -4.40 5.70 22.60
CA PHE A 329 -5.06 5.57 21.31
C PHE A 329 -5.94 4.32 21.25
N MET A 330 -5.37 3.16 21.61
CA MET A 330 -6.05 1.87 21.57
C MET A 330 -7.32 1.83 22.43
N GLN A 331 -7.31 2.50 23.58
CA GLN A 331 -8.46 2.56 24.50
C GLN A 331 -9.64 3.40 23.96
N GLN A 332 -9.40 4.26 22.97
CA GLN A 332 -10.40 5.19 22.43
C GLN A 332 -10.94 4.76 21.07
N LEU A 333 -10.57 3.57 20.58
CA LEU A 333 -11.01 3.08 19.28
C LEU A 333 -12.52 2.84 19.24
N PRO A 334 -13.24 3.30 18.21
CA PRO A 334 -14.66 3.02 18.05
C PRO A 334 -14.94 1.51 17.98
N ALA A 335 -15.85 1.01 18.82
CA ALA A 335 -16.10 -0.44 18.96
C ALA A 335 -16.96 -1.05 17.84
N ASN A 336 -17.92 -0.30 17.27
CA ASN A 336 -18.96 -0.84 16.39
C ASN A 336 -18.66 -0.68 14.88
N ASN A 337 -17.43 -0.34 14.52
CA ASN A 337 -17.04 -0.14 13.12
C ASN A 337 -16.14 -1.27 12.65
N GLN A 338 -16.05 -1.47 11.33
CA GLN A 338 -14.92 -2.22 10.79
C GLN A 338 -13.64 -1.39 10.98
N LEU A 339 -12.53 -2.04 11.24
CA LEU A 339 -11.27 -1.40 11.60
C LEU A 339 -10.08 -2.23 11.12
N LEU A 340 -9.21 -1.62 10.35
CA LEU A 340 -7.88 -2.11 10.05
C LEU A 340 -6.87 -1.13 10.65
N LEU A 341 -6.06 -1.62 11.59
CA LEU A 341 -5.01 -0.87 12.27
C LEU A 341 -3.66 -1.44 11.88
N THR A 342 -2.68 -0.62 11.51
CA THR A 342 -1.31 -1.11 11.24
C THR A 342 -0.35 -0.78 12.37
N SER A 343 0.58 -1.69 12.63
CA SER A 343 1.72 -1.43 13.50
C SER A 343 2.89 -2.34 13.15
N ARG A 344 4.10 -1.99 13.59
CA ARG A 344 5.22 -2.94 13.60
C ARG A 344 5.06 -3.95 14.73
N THR A 345 5.49 -5.17 14.46
CA THR A 345 5.35 -6.31 15.39
C THR A 345 6.00 -6.03 16.74
N ARG A 346 7.26 -5.59 16.74
CA ARG A 346 8.04 -5.33 17.96
C ARG A 346 7.45 -4.18 18.76
N GLU A 347 7.21 -3.03 18.13
CA GLU A 347 6.70 -1.84 18.80
C GLU A 347 5.30 -2.06 19.39
N TYR A 348 4.45 -2.88 18.76
CA TYR A 348 3.17 -3.28 19.32
C TYR A 348 3.34 -4.18 20.56
N GLN A 349 4.21 -5.19 20.48
CA GLN A 349 4.54 -6.06 21.62
C GLN A 349 5.05 -5.27 22.82
N ASP A 350 5.85 -4.23 22.57
CA ASP A 350 6.40 -3.33 23.61
C ASP A 350 5.32 -2.57 24.38
N VAL A 351 4.11 -2.39 23.83
CA VAL A 351 3.00 -1.76 24.57
C VAL A 351 2.53 -2.65 25.72
N GLY A 352 2.72 -3.97 25.61
CA GLY A 352 2.40 -4.94 26.66
C GLY A 352 0.91 -5.06 27.00
N ARG A 353 0.03 -4.46 26.18
CA ARG A 353 -1.42 -4.54 26.32
C ARG A 353 -2.06 -4.99 25.02
N LYS A 354 -3.02 -5.89 25.14
CA LYS A 354 -3.80 -6.37 24.01
C LYS A 354 -4.84 -5.34 23.62
N ILE A 355 -4.92 -5.07 22.33
CA ILE A 355 -5.96 -4.26 21.73
C ILE A 355 -7.27 -5.06 21.61
N ALA A 356 -8.41 -4.37 21.78
CA ALA A 356 -9.74 -4.94 21.60
C ALA A 356 -10.11 -5.04 20.10
N LEU A 357 -9.45 -5.97 19.42
CA LEU A 357 -9.71 -6.37 18.03
C LEU A 357 -9.97 -7.88 17.99
N ASN A 358 -10.47 -8.34 16.85
CA ASN A 358 -10.93 -9.72 16.70
C ASN A 358 -9.81 -10.67 16.27
N GLY A 359 -8.74 -10.12 15.69
CA GLY A 359 -7.55 -10.87 15.29
C GLY A 359 -6.36 -9.98 14.94
N ALA A 360 -5.18 -10.59 14.85
CA ALA A 360 -4.03 -10.00 14.21
C ALA A 360 -3.63 -10.80 12.97
N ILE A 361 -3.18 -10.06 11.97
CA ILE A 361 -2.67 -10.54 10.70
C ILE A 361 -1.22 -10.06 10.59
N THR A 362 -0.28 -10.94 10.33
CA THR A 362 1.14 -10.61 10.15
C THR A 362 1.53 -10.81 8.69
N LEU A 363 2.11 -9.77 8.08
CA LEU A 363 2.74 -9.88 6.77
C LEU A 363 4.06 -10.65 6.88
N ARG A 364 4.22 -11.68 6.05
CA ARG A 364 5.46 -12.45 5.96
C ARG A 364 6.50 -11.75 5.09
N SER A 365 7.76 -12.14 5.29
CA SER A 365 8.80 -11.95 4.27
C SER A 365 8.38 -12.63 2.96
N LEU A 366 8.87 -12.09 1.85
CA LEU A 366 8.66 -12.60 0.51
C LEU A 366 9.28 -13.99 0.37
N ASN A 367 8.51 -14.90 -0.21
CA ASN A 367 9.02 -16.21 -0.60
C ASN A 367 9.69 -16.15 -1.98
N THR A 368 10.36 -17.24 -2.34
CA THR A 368 11.11 -17.36 -3.60
C THR A 368 10.22 -17.13 -4.83
N ASP A 369 8.99 -17.66 -4.81
CA ASP A 369 8.05 -17.52 -5.94
C ASP A 369 7.60 -16.07 -6.11
N GLN A 370 7.35 -15.34 -5.03
CA GLN A 370 6.98 -13.93 -5.04
C GLN A 370 8.12 -13.04 -5.53
N ILE A 371 9.36 -13.34 -5.12
CA ILE A 371 10.55 -12.65 -5.62
C ILE A 371 10.71 -12.91 -7.12
N ALA A 372 10.60 -14.17 -7.55
CA ALA A 372 10.74 -14.56 -8.95
C ALA A 372 9.67 -13.91 -9.83
N HIS A 373 8.41 -13.92 -9.39
CA HIS A 373 7.30 -13.29 -10.08
C HIS A 373 7.54 -11.78 -10.24
N TYR A 374 7.96 -11.09 -9.19
CA TYR A 374 8.26 -9.66 -9.26
C TYR A 374 9.39 -9.35 -10.24
N LEU A 375 10.46 -10.17 -10.24
CA LEU A 375 11.63 -9.99 -11.09
C LEU A 375 11.49 -10.58 -12.51
N ALA A 376 10.34 -11.16 -12.88
CA ALA A 376 10.15 -11.84 -14.16
C ALA A 376 10.45 -10.95 -15.38
N ALA A 377 10.23 -9.65 -15.25
CA ALA A 377 10.54 -8.64 -16.26
C ALA A 377 12.05 -8.34 -16.44
N GLN A 378 12.90 -8.77 -15.51
CA GLN A 378 14.35 -8.56 -15.53
C GLN A 378 15.07 -9.92 -15.41
N PRO A 379 15.12 -10.72 -16.48
CA PRO A 379 15.63 -12.09 -16.43
C PRO A 379 17.11 -12.18 -16.01
N GLU A 380 17.93 -11.17 -16.33
CA GLU A 380 19.32 -11.08 -15.86
C GLU A 380 19.41 -10.91 -14.34
N LEU A 381 18.52 -10.08 -13.77
CA LEU A 381 18.46 -9.85 -12.33
C LEU A 381 17.90 -11.06 -11.60
N LEU A 382 16.84 -11.65 -12.15
CA LEU A 382 16.26 -12.88 -11.62
C LEU A 382 17.31 -13.99 -11.55
N ALA A 383 18.05 -14.22 -12.63
CA ALA A 383 19.12 -15.22 -12.66
C ALA A 383 20.21 -14.94 -11.61
N PHE A 384 20.55 -13.67 -11.38
CA PHE A 384 21.53 -13.29 -10.35
C PHE A 384 21.03 -13.57 -8.92
N VAL A 385 19.77 -13.24 -8.64
CA VAL A 385 19.13 -13.52 -7.33
C VAL A 385 18.93 -15.03 -7.13
N GLU A 386 18.63 -15.78 -8.18
CA GLU A 386 18.53 -17.23 -8.14
C GLU A 386 19.89 -17.91 -7.93
N SER A 387 20.99 -17.32 -8.42
CA SER A 387 22.33 -17.91 -8.23
C SER A 387 22.92 -17.74 -6.82
N GLU A 388 22.38 -16.84 -5.99
CA GLU A 388 22.99 -16.45 -4.72
C GLU A 388 21.98 -16.56 -3.55
N ASP A 389 22.06 -17.65 -2.78
CA ASP A 389 21.12 -17.91 -1.66
C ASP A 389 21.12 -16.78 -0.60
N SER A 390 22.30 -16.24 -0.27
CA SER A 390 22.46 -15.14 0.69
C SER A 390 21.79 -13.85 0.23
N LEU A 391 21.77 -13.59 -1.08
CA LEU A 391 21.12 -12.43 -1.65
C LEU A 391 19.59 -12.52 -1.52
N ARG A 392 19.02 -13.73 -1.65
CA ARG A 392 17.56 -13.93 -1.47
C ARG A 392 17.11 -13.56 -0.07
N GLU A 393 17.86 -13.97 0.96
CA GLU A 393 17.59 -13.60 2.36
C GLU A 393 17.64 -12.09 2.59
N TRP A 394 18.42 -11.34 1.80
CA TRP A 394 18.52 -9.89 1.94
C TRP A 394 17.43 -9.12 1.19
N LEU A 395 16.76 -9.76 0.23
CA LEU A 395 15.72 -9.18 -0.61
C LEU A 395 14.32 -9.70 -0.25
N ASP A 396 14.19 -10.32 0.92
CA ASP A 396 12.97 -10.91 1.44
C ASP A 396 11.93 -9.86 1.91
N THR A 397 12.29 -8.57 1.90
CA THR A 397 11.33 -7.48 2.12
C THR A 397 10.98 -6.78 0.81
N PRO A 398 9.68 -6.45 0.57
CA PRO A 398 9.25 -5.74 -0.63
C PRO A 398 10.01 -4.45 -0.92
N LEU A 399 10.35 -3.69 0.14
CA LEU A 399 11.09 -2.45 0.00
C LEU A 399 12.50 -2.68 -0.56
N LEU A 400 13.26 -3.62 0.03
CA LEU A 400 14.62 -3.92 -0.41
C LEU A 400 14.64 -4.51 -1.82
N LEU A 401 13.71 -5.42 -2.12
CA LEU A 401 13.57 -5.98 -3.46
C LEU A 401 13.31 -4.88 -4.51
N SER A 402 12.43 -3.92 -4.18
CA SER A 402 12.13 -2.79 -5.09
C SER A 402 13.31 -1.84 -5.29
N PHE A 403 14.09 -1.57 -4.23
CA PHE A 403 15.29 -0.75 -4.33
C PHE A 403 16.35 -1.43 -5.19
N PHE A 404 16.53 -2.73 -4.97
CA PHE A 404 17.49 -3.52 -5.72
C PHE A 404 17.14 -3.58 -7.21
N ALA A 405 15.87 -3.87 -7.54
CA ALA A 405 15.40 -3.89 -8.92
C ALA A 405 15.59 -2.54 -9.63
N LEU A 406 15.31 -1.41 -8.96
CA LEU A 406 15.54 -0.09 -9.54
C LEU A 406 17.04 0.20 -9.74
N ALA A 407 17.84 -0.06 -8.71
CA ALA A 407 19.27 0.19 -8.74
C ALA A 407 19.93 -0.61 -9.86
N TYR A 408 19.62 -1.91 -9.95
CA TYR A 408 20.17 -2.82 -10.94
C TYR A 408 19.83 -2.43 -12.39
N GLU A 409 18.60 -1.97 -12.65
CA GLU A 409 18.18 -1.47 -13.96
C GLU A 409 19.06 -0.30 -14.44
N SER A 410 19.39 0.61 -13.52
CA SER A 410 20.17 1.81 -13.81
C SER A 410 21.69 1.57 -13.94
N MET A 411 22.19 0.43 -13.47
CA MET A 411 23.61 0.10 -13.42
C MET A 411 24.16 -0.37 -14.77
N SER A 412 25.38 0.05 -15.08
CA SER A 412 26.18 -0.48 -16.18
C SER A 412 26.63 -1.92 -15.90
N PRO A 413 27.01 -2.71 -16.94
CA PRO A 413 27.52 -4.06 -16.74
C PRO A 413 28.73 -4.14 -15.80
N GLY A 414 29.58 -3.10 -15.76
CA GLY A 414 30.71 -3.02 -14.85
C GLY A 414 30.33 -2.83 -13.39
N GLU A 415 29.30 -2.01 -13.12
CA GLU A 415 28.77 -1.81 -11.77
C GLU A 415 28.05 -3.07 -11.27
N ARG A 416 27.30 -3.76 -12.14
CA ARG A 416 26.67 -5.05 -11.82
C ARG A 416 27.69 -6.11 -11.43
N ALA A 417 28.82 -6.18 -12.14
CA ALA A 417 29.90 -7.13 -11.81
C ALA A 417 30.57 -6.82 -10.45
N GLN A 418 30.58 -5.56 -10.02
CA GLN A 418 31.11 -5.18 -8.70
C GLN A 418 30.20 -5.63 -7.56
N LEU A 419 28.88 -5.67 -7.76
CA LEU A 419 27.92 -6.16 -6.76
C LEU A 419 28.19 -7.60 -6.33
N THR A 420 28.57 -8.47 -7.28
CA THR A 420 28.92 -9.87 -6.99
C THR A 420 30.10 -9.96 -6.01
N GLY A 421 31.07 -9.04 -6.11
CA GLY A 421 32.20 -8.97 -5.19
C GLY A 421 31.87 -8.45 -3.79
N MET A 422 30.65 -7.94 -3.57
CA MET A 422 30.20 -7.37 -2.30
C MET A 422 29.27 -8.32 -1.50
N LEU A 423 28.95 -9.50 -2.04
CA LEU A 423 28.04 -10.47 -1.42
C LEU A 423 28.55 -11.03 -0.08
N ASP A 424 29.85 -10.94 0.19
CA ASP A 424 30.42 -11.31 1.50
C ASP A 424 30.21 -10.22 2.57
N ASN A 425 29.73 -9.03 2.19
CA ASN A 425 29.54 -7.88 3.08
C ASN A 425 28.15 -7.26 2.93
N ALA A 426 27.18 -7.78 3.69
CA ALA A 426 25.80 -7.32 3.71
C ALA A 426 25.63 -5.82 3.94
N GLY A 427 26.49 -5.21 4.76
CA GLY A 427 26.41 -3.78 5.06
C GLY A 427 26.80 -2.92 3.87
N GLU A 428 27.91 -3.25 3.21
CA GLU A 428 28.40 -2.55 2.02
C GLU A 428 27.48 -2.73 0.82
N PHE A 429 26.94 -3.95 0.65
CA PHE A 429 25.94 -4.25 -0.37
C PHE A 429 24.68 -3.38 -0.17
N ARG A 430 24.07 -3.40 1.03
CA ARG A 430 22.87 -2.59 1.33
C ARG A 430 23.12 -1.10 1.16
N ALA A 431 24.28 -0.60 1.59
CA ALA A 431 24.65 0.80 1.42
C ALA A 431 24.76 1.20 -0.06
N THR A 432 25.36 0.33 -0.88
CA THR A 432 25.52 0.55 -2.32
C THR A 432 24.18 0.58 -3.05
N ILE A 433 23.29 -0.37 -2.75
CA ILE A 433 21.94 -0.40 -3.31
C ILE A 433 21.14 0.84 -2.90
N PHE A 434 21.23 1.24 -1.63
CA PHE A 434 20.54 2.41 -1.13
C PHE A 434 21.07 3.72 -1.75
N ASP A 435 22.39 3.89 -1.87
CA ASP A 435 22.98 5.06 -2.53
C ASP A 435 22.57 5.15 -4.01
N SER A 436 22.62 4.02 -4.73
CA SER A 436 22.18 3.94 -6.12
C SER A 436 20.70 4.31 -6.26
N TYR A 437 19.83 3.76 -5.39
CA TYR A 437 18.41 4.11 -5.33
C TYR A 437 18.18 5.62 -5.09
N VAL A 438 18.84 6.21 -4.08
CA VAL A 438 18.66 7.64 -3.75
C VAL A 438 19.07 8.53 -4.94
N ARG A 439 20.18 8.20 -5.60
CA ARG A 439 20.64 8.92 -6.80
C ARG A 439 19.63 8.85 -7.93
N GLU A 440 19.11 7.65 -8.22
CA GLU A 440 18.15 7.47 -9.30
C GLU A 440 16.82 8.15 -9.00
N ARG A 441 16.34 8.05 -7.76
CA ARG A 441 15.13 8.76 -7.35
C ARG A 441 15.30 10.27 -7.45
N TYR A 442 16.47 10.79 -7.06
CA TYR A 442 16.77 12.22 -7.18
C TYR A 442 16.76 12.66 -8.66
N ARG A 443 17.41 11.92 -9.56
CA ARG A 443 17.38 12.20 -11.01
C ARG A 443 15.95 12.18 -11.58
N HIS A 444 15.12 11.25 -11.12
CA HIS A 444 13.72 11.17 -11.53
C HIS A 444 12.94 12.43 -11.13
N GLU A 445 13.08 12.89 -9.89
CA GLU A 445 12.43 14.14 -9.44
C GLU A 445 12.99 15.36 -10.16
N GLU A 446 14.31 15.47 -10.31
CA GLU A 446 14.95 16.57 -11.05
C GLU A 446 14.42 16.68 -12.48
N ASN A 447 14.23 15.54 -13.17
CA ASN A 447 13.62 15.51 -14.49
C ASN A 447 12.17 16.02 -14.49
N LYS A 448 11.38 15.69 -13.47
CA LYS A 448 9.99 16.16 -13.35
C LYS A 448 9.92 17.67 -13.12
N TYR A 449 10.79 18.22 -12.28
CA TYR A 449 10.93 19.67 -12.09
C TYR A 449 11.34 20.35 -13.40
N ARG A 450 12.36 19.81 -14.08
CA ARG A 450 12.83 20.31 -15.37
C ARG A 450 11.73 20.34 -16.43
N LEU A 451 10.91 19.29 -16.53
CA LEU A 451 9.78 19.22 -17.47
C LEU A 451 8.68 20.25 -17.16
N ARG A 452 8.57 20.71 -15.91
CA ARG A 452 7.64 21.78 -15.49
C ARG A 452 8.24 23.18 -15.64
N GLY A 453 9.51 23.29 -16.03
CA GLY A 453 10.25 24.56 -16.04
C GLY A 453 10.61 25.07 -14.65
N GLU A 454 10.57 24.21 -13.64
CA GLU A 454 10.89 24.51 -12.24
C GLU A 454 12.31 24.02 -11.91
N GLN A 455 12.92 24.57 -10.85
CA GLN A 455 14.20 24.10 -10.33
C GLN A 455 13.98 23.20 -9.10
N MET A 456 14.82 22.15 -9.00
CA MET A 456 14.86 21.29 -7.83
C MET A 456 15.22 22.13 -6.58
N PRO A 457 14.45 22.04 -5.49
CA PRO A 457 14.64 22.93 -4.33
C PRO A 457 15.88 22.62 -3.49
N MET A 458 16.52 21.47 -3.71
CA MET A 458 17.64 20.99 -2.92
C MET A 458 18.55 20.13 -3.80
N SER A 459 19.86 20.23 -3.61
CA SER A 459 20.86 19.37 -4.27
C SER A 459 20.91 17.96 -3.68
N LEU A 460 21.41 17.00 -4.45
CA LEU A 460 21.62 15.62 -3.97
C LEU A 460 22.54 15.56 -2.73
N ASN A 461 23.59 16.40 -2.70
CA ASN A 461 24.53 16.41 -1.57
C ASN A 461 23.88 16.94 -0.29
N GLU A 462 23.02 17.95 -0.39
CA GLU A 462 22.25 18.46 0.75
C GLU A 462 21.28 17.40 1.27
N LEU A 463 20.59 16.68 0.37
CA LEU A 463 19.71 15.58 0.73
C LEU A 463 20.45 14.47 1.48
N LEU A 464 21.58 14.00 0.93
CA LEU A 464 22.41 12.97 1.55
C LEU A 464 22.97 13.41 2.90
N SER A 465 23.34 14.68 3.05
CA SER A 465 23.80 15.26 4.32
C SER A 465 22.71 15.23 5.39
N ILE A 466 21.47 15.61 5.03
CA ILE A 466 20.32 15.57 5.93
C ILE A 466 20.02 14.12 6.35
N MET A 467 19.96 13.20 5.39
CA MET A 467 19.72 11.77 5.67
C MET A 467 20.80 11.19 6.59
N SER A 468 22.07 11.53 6.36
CA SER A 468 23.18 11.09 7.21
C SER A 468 23.04 11.60 8.65
N ARG A 469 22.63 12.86 8.83
CA ARG A 469 22.37 13.43 10.18
C ARG A 469 21.20 12.74 10.88
N ILE A 470 20.14 12.41 10.15
CA ILE A 470 18.99 11.67 10.68
C ILE A 470 19.42 10.26 11.10
N ALA A 471 20.15 9.55 10.24
CA ALA A 471 20.66 8.21 10.54
C ALA A 471 21.54 8.19 11.80
N LEU A 472 22.47 9.14 11.93
CA LEU A 472 23.33 9.30 13.10
C LEU A 472 22.51 9.59 14.38
N ARG A 473 21.48 10.44 14.28
CA ARG A 473 20.59 10.74 15.41
C ARG A 473 19.82 9.50 15.87
N ASN A 474 19.38 8.67 14.93
CA ASN A 474 18.65 7.44 15.21
C ASN A 474 19.57 6.37 15.81
N MET A 475 20.83 6.26 15.34
CA MET A 475 21.84 5.38 15.95
C MET A 475 22.19 5.79 17.39
N VAL A 476 22.39 7.08 17.66
CA VAL A 476 22.67 7.58 19.02
C VAL A 476 21.46 7.41 19.95
N SER A 477 20.24 7.39 19.41
CA SER A 477 19.03 7.11 20.17
C SER A 477 18.92 5.62 20.52
N PHE A 478 19.33 4.73 19.62
CA PHE A 478 19.41 3.28 19.84
C PHE A 478 20.43 2.91 20.94
N ASP A 479 21.63 3.50 20.91
CA ASP A 479 22.70 3.25 21.90
C ASP A 479 22.32 3.67 23.33
N ARG A 480 21.34 4.58 23.49
CA ARG A 480 20.83 4.98 24.82
C ARG A 480 19.84 3.97 25.41
N TYR A 481 19.19 3.14 24.59
CA TYR A 481 18.31 2.08 25.05
C TYR A 481 19.05 0.77 25.36
N ASP A 482 20.28 0.59 24.86
CA ASP A 482 21.05 -0.66 25.01
C ASP A 482 22.26 -0.53 25.97
N THR A 483 22.04 0.10 27.13
CA THR A 483 23.07 0.18 28.20
C THR A 483 23.02 -0.98 29.20
N THR A 484 22.49 -2.13 28.80
CA THR A 484 22.69 -3.39 29.55
C THR A 484 23.55 -4.38 28.77
N SER A 485 24.86 -4.17 28.92
CA SER A 485 25.97 -5.10 28.69
C SER A 485 26.49 -5.27 27.26
N HIS A 486 27.81 -5.05 27.11
CA HIS A 486 28.70 -5.39 25.98
C HIS A 486 28.98 -4.34 24.88
N GLY A 487 29.25 -3.09 25.26
CA GLY A 487 29.66 -2.02 24.32
C GLY A 487 30.96 -1.25 24.66
N ALA A 488 31.99 -1.89 25.21
CA ALA A 488 33.20 -1.18 25.66
C ALA A 488 34.25 -0.88 24.57
N HIS A 489 34.04 -1.30 23.31
CA HIS A 489 35.10 -1.26 22.29
C HIS A 489 34.88 -0.30 21.10
N LEU A 490 33.75 0.43 21.02
CA LEU A 490 33.47 1.35 19.90
C LEU A 490 33.64 2.85 20.20
N GLN A 491 33.91 3.24 21.46
CA GLN A 491 34.07 4.66 21.84
C GLN A 491 35.24 5.43 21.19
N PRO A 492 36.38 4.82 20.78
CA PRO A 492 37.49 5.61 20.22
C PRO A 492 37.26 6.10 18.78
N MET A 493 36.50 5.37 17.95
CA MET A 493 36.28 5.72 16.53
C MET A 493 35.34 6.92 16.36
N ILE A 494 34.31 7.04 17.20
CA ILE A 494 33.31 8.12 17.14
C ILE A 494 33.92 9.47 17.56
N ARG A 495 34.93 9.47 18.47
CA ARG A 495 35.63 10.70 18.88
C ARG A 495 36.52 11.30 17.79
N GLN A 496 37.05 10.50 16.87
CA GLN A 496 37.92 11.01 15.81
C GLN A 496 37.15 11.73 14.69
N GLN A 497 35.92 11.30 14.36
CA GLN A 497 35.09 11.99 13.36
C GLN A 497 34.43 13.27 13.90
N HIS A 498 34.18 13.35 15.21
CA HIS A 498 33.59 14.54 15.85
C HIS A 498 34.48 15.80 15.77
N ASN A 499 35.81 15.63 15.63
CA ASN A 499 36.78 16.74 15.60
C ASN A 499 37.08 17.29 14.18
N ALA A 500 36.44 16.76 13.13
CA ALA A 500 36.70 17.15 11.74
C ALA A 500 35.80 18.29 11.21
N ILE A 501 34.83 18.76 12.00
CA ILE A 501 33.94 19.87 11.62
C ILE A 501 34.55 21.18 12.13
N ARG A 502 34.99 22.06 11.21
CA ARG A 502 35.57 23.37 11.58
C ARG A 502 34.46 24.35 12.01
N PRO A 503 34.72 25.26 12.97
CA PRO A 503 33.68 26.14 13.54
C PRO A 503 33.21 27.30 12.66
N ASP A 504 33.75 27.48 11.44
CA ASP A 504 33.67 28.75 10.71
C ASP A 504 32.77 28.77 9.46
N ASP A 505 31.98 27.73 9.17
CA ASP A 505 30.97 27.80 8.11
C ASP A 505 29.71 28.55 8.60
N ARG A 506 29.84 29.87 8.72
CA ARG A 506 28.71 30.80 8.92
C ARG A 506 27.93 30.94 7.60
N ILE A 507 26.83 30.21 7.46
CA ILE A 507 25.77 30.58 6.52
C ILE A 507 24.89 31.64 7.20
N HIS A 508 24.71 32.79 6.55
CA HIS A 508 23.80 33.84 6.97
C HIS A 508 22.37 33.29 7.03
N ASN A 509 21.82 33.20 8.24
CA ASN A 509 20.44 32.79 8.50
C ASN A 509 19.48 33.94 8.16
N GLU A 510 18.77 33.86 7.04
CA GLU A 510 17.55 34.66 6.78
C GLU A 510 16.28 34.04 7.40
N TRP A 511 16.42 32.92 8.13
CA TRP A 511 15.33 32.29 8.88
C TRP A 511 15.70 32.29 10.36
N GLY A 512 15.16 33.27 11.10
CA GLY A 512 15.53 33.61 12.47
C GLY A 512 15.44 32.45 13.48
N PHE A 513 16.52 31.68 13.58
CA PHE A 513 16.82 30.82 14.72
C PHE A 513 18.13 31.27 15.35
N HIS A 514 18.03 31.84 16.57
CA HIS A 514 19.17 32.07 17.44
C HIS A 514 19.59 30.73 18.05
N ALA A 515 20.83 30.32 17.82
CA ALA A 515 21.48 29.25 18.58
C ALA A 515 22.12 29.87 19.82
N GLU A 516 21.58 29.59 21.01
CA GLU A 516 22.27 29.86 22.28
C GLU A 516 23.08 28.62 22.72
N THR A 517 24.26 28.93 23.24
CA THR A 517 25.32 28.03 23.73
C THR A 517 24.91 27.20 24.96
N PHE A 518 25.44 25.97 25.03
CA PHE A 518 25.32 24.99 26.12
C PHE A 518 25.52 25.55 27.54
N ASP A 519 24.67 25.10 28.48
CA ASP A 519 25.01 24.95 29.90
C ASP A 519 24.57 23.57 30.44
N LYS A 520 25.32 23.09 31.44
CA LYS A 520 25.31 21.76 32.03
C LYS A 520 24.12 21.56 32.98
N ALA A 521 23.21 20.64 32.63
CA ALA A 521 22.57 19.65 33.51
C ALA A 521 21.25 19.19 32.89
N GLY A 522 21.06 17.88 32.72
CA GLY A 522 19.73 17.26 32.62
C GLY A 522 18.93 17.48 31.33
N ASP A 523 18.85 16.40 30.55
CA ASP A 523 17.63 15.91 29.87
C ASP A 523 16.97 16.63 28.65
N TRP A 524 16.36 15.78 27.79
CA TRP A 524 15.40 16.00 26.68
C TRP A 524 15.83 16.07 25.19
N ARG A 525 15.53 14.92 24.51
CA ARG A 525 14.80 14.60 23.24
C ARG A 525 14.79 15.50 21.99
N VAL A 526 14.75 14.84 20.81
CA VAL A 526 13.58 14.74 19.89
C VAL A 526 13.89 13.73 18.76
N ASN A 527 12.83 13.10 18.21
CA ASN A 527 12.79 12.10 17.14
C ASN A 527 13.00 12.69 15.73
N THR A 528 13.33 11.86 14.74
CA THR A 528 13.02 12.21 13.33
C THR A 528 12.55 11.01 12.50
N MET A 529 11.42 11.28 11.85
CA MET A 529 10.83 10.66 10.66
C MET A 529 11.85 10.24 9.60
N ILE A 530 11.59 9.10 8.95
CA ILE A 530 11.47 8.96 7.50
C ILE A 530 10.24 8.09 7.23
#